data_AF-I6EVJ1-F1
#
_entry.id   AF-I6EVJ1-F1
#
_cell.length_a   1.000
_cell.length_b   1.000
_cell.length_c   1.000
_cell.angle_alpha   90.00
_cell.angle_beta   90.00
_cell.angle_gamma   90.00
#
_symmetry.space_group_name_H-M   'P 1'
#
loop_
_entity.id
_entity.type
_entity.pdbx_description
1 polymer ?
#
loop_
_entity_poly.entity_id
_entity_poly.type
_entity_poly.pdbx_seq_one_letter_code
_entity_poly.pdbx_strand_id
1 'polypeptide(L)' 'MVVIPKSTHQQRIEENFAIWDFSLTEKEMAQISSLDLGYVGESVKHFNPEFVRGCLAVKIHD' A
#
# COMPACT_ATOMS: atom_id res chain seq x y z
N MET A 1 -6.60 3.56 10.08
CA MET A 1 -5.83 2.68 9.17
C MET A 1 -4.54 2.30 9.86
N VAL A 2 -4.09 1.06 9.73
CA VAL A 2 -2.82 0.56 10.29
C VAL A 2 -1.98 0.05 9.12
N VAL A 3 -0.68 0.34 9.10
CA VAL A 3 0.23 -0.03 7.99
C VAL A 3 0.82 -1.42 8.24
N ILE A 4 0.88 -2.26 7.19
CA ILE A 4 1.45 -3.63 7.24
C ILE A 4 2.51 -3.76 6.14
N PRO A 5 3.77 -3.32 6.38
CA PRO A 5 4.82 -3.38 5.37
C PRO A 5 5.35 -4.81 5.22
N LYS A 6 5.44 -5.33 3.98
CA LYS A 6 5.97 -6.66 3.67
C LYS A 6 7.42 -6.56 3.18
N SER A 7 8.29 -7.41 3.71
CA SER A 7 9.65 -7.64 3.20
C SER A 7 10.06 -9.10 3.39
N THR A 8 10.95 -9.60 2.52
CA THR A 8 11.65 -10.89 2.65
C THR A 8 13.09 -10.72 3.13
N HIS A 9 13.57 -9.48 3.24
CA HIS A 9 14.92 -9.13 3.68
C HIS A 9 14.86 -8.67 5.13
N GLN A 10 15.57 -9.36 6.02
CA GLN A 10 15.55 -9.08 7.46
C GLN A 10 15.91 -7.63 7.79
N GLN A 11 16.99 -7.09 7.19
CA GLN A 11 17.41 -5.71 7.40
C GLN A 11 16.29 -4.69 7.11
N ARG A 12 15.50 -4.92 6.06
CA ARG A 12 14.36 -4.05 5.72
C ARG A 12 13.20 -4.20 6.70
N ILE A 13 13.02 -5.38 7.31
CA ILE A 13 11.99 -5.58 8.35
C ILE A 13 12.35 -4.76 9.59
N GLU A 14 13.61 -4.81 10.00
CA GLU A 14 14.14 -4.03 11.12
C GLU A 14 14.01 -2.52 10.85
N GLU A 15 14.41 -2.06 9.66
CA GLU A 15 14.28 -0.66 9.23
C GLU A 15 12.81 -0.19 9.20
N ASN A 16 11.90 -0.97 8.60
CA ASN A 16 10.48 -0.61 8.52
C ASN A 16 9.80 -0.52 9.91
N PHE A 17 10.33 -1.20 10.92
CA PHE A 17 9.81 -1.17 12.29
C PHE A 17 10.39 -0.01 13.11
N ALA A 18 11.62 0.41 12.81
CA ALA A 18 12.35 1.47 13.51
C ALA A 18 11.92 2.88 13.05
N ILE A 19 10.64 3.22 13.26
CA ILE A 19 10.05 4.50 12.81
C ILE A 19 9.57 5.40 13.97
N TRP A 20 9.88 5.04 15.20
CA TRP A 20 9.32 5.67 16.41
C TRP A 20 10.21 6.77 17.01
N ASP A 21 11.40 6.96 16.47
CA ASP A 21 12.41 7.91 16.93
C ASP A 21 12.41 9.24 16.15
N PHE A 22 11.51 9.40 15.17
CA PHE A 22 11.31 10.64 14.44
C PHE A 22 9.83 10.99 14.26
N SER A 23 9.58 12.23 13.84
CA SER A 23 8.26 12.72 13.45
C SER A 23 8.37 13.60 12.23
N LEU A 24 7.39 13.53 11.34
CA LEU A 24 7.32 14.42 10.18
C LEU A 24 6.80 15.80 10.60
N THR A 25 7.40 16.84 10.03
CA THR A 25 6.94 18.22 10.17
C THR A 25 5.68 18.46 9.35
N GLU A 26 4.93 19.52 9.68
CA GLU A 26 3.73 19.91 8.94
C GLU A 26 4.00 20.15 7.45
N LYS A 27 5.17 20.72 7.12
CA LYS A 27 5.59 20.96 5.74
C LYS A 27 5.81 19.65 4.99
N GLU A 28 6.47 18.67 5.60
CA GLU A 28 6.69 17.35 4.99
C GLU A 28 5.37 16.59 4.80
N MET A 29 4.48 16.67 5.80
CA MET A 29 3.13 16.11 5.69
C MET A 29 2.32 16.74 4.54
N ALA A 30 2.43 18.07 4.36
CA ALA A 30 1.79 18.77 3.25
C ALA A 30 2.36 18.35 1.88
N GLN A 31 3.67 18.15 1.79
CA GLN A 31 4.32 17.64 0.58
C GLN A 31 3.83 16.22 0.23
N ILE A 32 3.75 15.32 1.20
CA ILE A 32 3.24 13.95 0.98
C ILE A 32 1.78 13.98 0.52
N SER A 33 0.96 14.81 1.14
CA SER A 33 -0.47 14.94 0.80
C SER A 33 -0.66 15.42 -0.64
N SER A 34 0.26 16.23 -1.17
CA SER A 34 0.21 16.70 -2.56
C SER A 34 0.47 15.61 -3.61
N LEU A 35 0.95 14.43 -3.19
CA LEU A 35 1.19 13.28 -4.08
C LEU A 35 -0.05 12.39 -4.27
N ASP A 36 -1.17 12.68 -3.61
CA ASP A 36 -2.41 11.95 -3.85
C ASP A 36 -2.95 12.30 -5.25
N LEU A 37 -2.98 11.28 -6.11
CA LEU A 37 -3.50 11.38 -7.47
C LEU A 37 -4.89 10.74 -7.62
N GLY A 38 -5.48 10.22 -6.53
CA GLY A 38 -6.73 9.48 -6.56
C GLY A 38 -6.63 8.15 -7.30
N TYR A 39 -7.74 7.70 -7.92
CA TYR A 39 -7.81 6.44 -8.67
C TYR A 39 -7.13 6.54 -10.05
N VAL A 40 -5.80 6.62 -10.06
CA VAL A 40 -4.96 6.60 -11.27
C VAL A 40 -4.03 5.38 -11.30
N GLY A 41 -3.57 5.01 -12.51
CA GLY A 41 -2.55 3.97 -12.71
C GLY A 41 -3.04 2.52 -12.52
N GLU A 42 -2.16 1.66 -11.98
CA GLU A 42 -2.42 0.22 -11.73
C GLU A 42 -3.39 -0.04 -10.57
N SER A 43 -3.87 1.02 -9.90
CA SER A 43 -4.85 0.93 -8.82
C SER A 43 -6.12 0.24 -9.31
N VAL A 44 -6.35 -0.97 -8.80
CA VAL A 44 -7.48 -1.80 -9.18
C VAL A 44 -8.81 -1.12 -8.85
N LYS A 45 -9.67 -1.00 -9.85
CA LYS A 45 -11.06 -0.58 -9.68
C LYS A 45 -11.87 -1.79 -9.22
N HIS A 46 -12.07 -1.92 -7.92
CA HIS A 46 -12.76 -3.06 -7.31
C HIS A 46 -14.25 -3.18 -7.71
N PHE A 47 -14.81 -2.12 -8.28
CA PHE A 47 -16.16 -2.10 -8.87
C PHE A 47 -16.18 -2.49 -10.36
N ASN A 48 -15.03 -2.75 -10.99
CA ASN A 48 -14.97 -3.21 -12.38
C ASN A 48 -15.42 -4.69 -12.45
N PRO A 49 -16.52 -5.01 -13.15
CA PRO A 49 -17.04 -6.38 -13.22
C PRO A 49 -16.05 -7.40 -13.80
N GLU A 50 -15.17 -7.01 -14.71
CA GLU A 50 -14.15 -7.92 -15.27
C GLU A 50 -13.08 -8.27 -14.23
N PHE A 51 -12.65 -7.29 -13.43
CA PHE A 51 -11.71 -7.54 -12.35
C PHE A 51 -12.31 -8.50 -11.31
N VAL A 52 -13.57 -8.27 -10.92
CA VAL A 52 -14.29 -9.12 -9.96
C VAL A 52 -14.39 -10.56 -10.47
N ARG A 53 -14.77 -10.76 -11.74
CA ARG A 53 -14.79 -12.09 -12.36
C ARG A 53 -13.42 -12.76 -12.36
N GLY A 54 -12.36 -12.00 -12.67
CA GLY A 54 -10.99 -12.50 -12.64
C GLY A 54 -10.58 -13.04 -11.27
N CYS A 55 -10.85 -12.30 -10.20
CA CYS A 55 -10.57 -12.75 -8.83
C CYS A 55 -11.34 -14.02 -8.45
N LEU A 56 -12.64 -14.11 -8.80
CA LEU A 56 -13.47 -15.28 -8.47
C LEU A 56 -13.05 -16.54 -9.23
N ALA A 57 -12.38 -16.39 -10.36
CA ALA A 57 -11.85 -17.50 -11.15
C ALA A 57 -10.53 -18.06 -10.60
N VAL A 58 -9.84 -17.37 -9.68
CA VAL A 58 -8.60 -17.85 -9.07
C VAL A 58 -8.92 -18.97 -8.09
N LYS A 59 -8.48 -20.19 -8.44
CA LYS A 59 -8.50 -21.35 -7.55
C LYS A 59 -7.11 -21.59 -6.95
N ILE A 60 -7.05 -21.79 -5.64
CA ILE A 60 -5.81 -22.11 -4.90
C ILE A 60 -5.75 -23.57 -4.44
N HIS A 61 -6.78 -24.34 -4.76
CA HIS A 61 -6.92 -25.77 -4.60
C HIS A 61 -8.01 -26.26 -5.59
N ASP A 62 -8.04 -27.56 -5.88
CA ASP A 62 -9.09 -28.17 -6.72
C ASP A 62 -10.49 -28.03 -6.12
#